data_AF-A0AAQ0IG31-F1
#
_entry.id   AF-A0AAQ0IG31-F1
#
_cell.length_a   1.000
_cell.length_b   1.000
_cell.length_c   1.000
_cell.angle_alpha   90.00
_cell.angle_beta   90.00
_cell.angle_gamma   90.00
#
_symmetry.space_group_name_H-M   'P 1'
#
loop_
_entity.id
_entity.type
_entity.pdbx_description
1 polymer ?
#
loop_
_entity_poly.entity_id
_entity_poly.type
_entity_poly.pdbx_seq_one_letter_code
_entity_poly.pdbx_strand_id
1 'polypeptide(L)'
;MKNNVMKGFMSISAWSLLLMVVCAYSLFSRLEWHTPLTATLIMEVRLPRTLLALFAGMGLTIAGQMFQIILNNPLADSFTLGLANGATVGAALAVLLGLPFVWIAPLAMVLGMLSLVVVMTVAYTISRGYPTRALILAGILIGSLLNAVLFLLVQFHPQRLQNIVAYMFGGFGTAEYREAVVVMSVFVIITLRLIMLVPKIKLLQMNTLSSTALGLHVERLSVTVLILATMISTVIIGFVGVIGFIGMVIPQFVHRLSRGTLPFKMVLNVLIGGTAMVLADVLGAQLLDPIQLPASVVLAILGIPLMFYLMIVERP
;
A
#
# COMPACT_ATOMS: atom_id res chain seq x y z
N MET A 1 3.88 14.74 30.55
CA MET A 1 4.35 15.08 29.18
C MET A 1 5.74 14.54 28.85
N LYS A 2 6.78 14.75 29.68
CA LYS A 2 8.17 14.31 29.42
C LYS A 2 8.31 12.80 29.13
N ASN A 3 7.57 11.95 29.85
CA ASN A 3 7.59 10.49 29.64
C ASN A 3 7.02 10.02 28.29
N ASN A 4 6.04 10.74 27.71
CA ASN A 4 5.45 10.34 26.43
C ASN A 4 6.34 10.72 25.24
N VAL A 5 7.07 11.84 25.34
CA VAL A 5 8.05 12.26 24.34
C VAL A 5 9.23 11.29 24.30
N MET A 6 9.73 10.89 25.47
CA MET A 6 10.85 9.94 25.58
C MET A 6 10.48 8.54 25.05
N LYS A 7 9.28 8.03 25.39
CA LYS A 7 8.75 6.77 24.83
C LYS A 7 8.55 6.84 23.31
N GLY A 8 8.08 7.98 22.80
CA GLY A 8 7.91 8.20 21.36
C GLY A 8 9.24 8.18 20.61
N PHE A 9 10.26 8.86 21.14
CA PHE A 9 11.60 8.88 20.57
C PHE A 9 12.24 7.48 20.57
N MET A 10 12.14 6.75 21.68
CA MET A 10 12.63 5.36 21.78
C MET A 10 11.95 4.44 20.77
N SER A 11 10.64 4.62 20.52
CA SER A 11 9.92 3.82 19.53
C SER A 11 10.43 4.09 18.11
N ILE A 12 10.69 5.35 17.75
CA ILE A 12 11.22 5.70 16.43
C ILE A 12 12.62 5.13 16.26
N SER A 13 13.50 5.27 17.27
CA SER A 13 14.87 4.76 17.20
C SER A 13 14.93 3.24 17.13
N ALA A 14 14.03 2.54 17.84
CA ALA A 14 13.96 1.08 17.77
C ALA A 14 13.54 0.60 16.37
N TRP A 15 12.49 1.20 15.79
CA TRP A 15 12.03 0.83 14.45
C TRP A 15 12.99 1.26 13.34
N SER A 16 13.70 2.37 13.49
CA SER A 16 14.75 2.74 12.52
C SER A 16 15.93 1.79 12.57
N LEU A 17 16.36 1.36 13.76
CA LEU A 17 17.41 0.35 13.93
C LEU A 17 16.98 -0.99 13.32
N LEU A 18 15.77 -1.44 13.61
CA LEU A 18 15.25 -2.69 13.07
C LEU A 18 15.11 -2.63 11.54
N LEU A 19 14.67 -1.50 10.99
CA LEU A 19 14.65 -1.28 9.55
C LEU A 19 16.05 -1.39 8.92
N MET A 20 17.06 -0.74 9.51
CA MET A 20 18.44 -0.83 9.02
C MET A 20 18.97 -2.27 9.05
N VAL A 21 18.68 -3.02 10.12
CA VAL A 21 19.07 -4.43 10.25
C VAL A 21 18.40 -5.30 9.18
N VAL A 22 17.10 -5.11 8.95
CA VAL A 22 16.34 -5.88 7.94
C VAL A 22 16.82 -5.55 6.51
N CYS A 23 17.08 -4.28 6.21
CA CYS A 23 17.67 -3.89 4.92
C CYS A 23 19.08 -4.48 4.75
N ALA A 24 19.93 -4.42 5.77
CA ALA A 24 21.25 -5.03 5.73
C ALA A 24 21.15 -6.56 5.52
N TYR A 25 20.23 -7.22 6.19
CA TYR A 25 19.99 -8.65 6.01
C TYR A 25 19.51 -8.98 4.58
N SER A 26 18.59 -8.18 4.03
CA SER A 26 18.14 -8.31 2.64
C SER A 26 19.31 -8.26 1.65
N LEU A 27 20.24 -7.33 1.86
CA LEU A 27 21.39 -7.12 0.98
C LEU A 27 22.46 -8.20 1.14
N PHE A 28 22.80 -8.58 2.37
CA PHE A 28 24.01 -9.35 2.67
C PHE A 28 23.79 -10.82 3.06
N SER A 29 22.55 -11.27 3.24
CA SER A 29 22.25 -12.66 3.65
C SER A 29 22.66 -13.70 2.60
N ARG A 30 23.16 -14.87 3.03
CA ARG A 30 23.49 -16.01 2.13
C ARG A 30 24.41 -15.65 0.95
N LEU A 31 25.42 -14.78 1.17
CA LEU A 31 26.42 -14.43 0.16
C LEU A 31 27.63 -15.35 0.21
N GLU A 32 28.12 -15.76 -0.96
CA GLU A 32 29.43 -16.40 -1.12
C GLU A 32 30.50 -15.35 -1.45
N TRP A 33 31.06 -14.75 -0.40
CA TRP A 33 31.99 -13.61 -0.46
C TRP A 33 33.27 -13.84 -1.29
N HIS A 34 33.55 -15.08 -1.69
CA HIS A 34 34.73 -15.44 -2.48
C HIS A 34 34.49 -15.37 -4.00
N THR A 35 33.28 -15.02 -4.44
CA THR A 35 32.94 -14.94 -5.87
C THR A 35 32.99 -13.49 -6.38
N PRO A 36 33.60 -13.24 -7.56
CA PRO A 36 33.64 -11.90 -8.16
C PRO A 36 32.23 -11.37 -8.53
N LEU A 37 31.24 -12.25 -8.58
CA LEU A 37 29.84 -11.92 -8.87
C LEU A 37 29.08 -11.33 -7.66
N THR A 38 29.64 -11.41 -6.45
CA THR A 38 28.97 -10.95 -5.22
C THR A 38 28.62 -9.46 -5.29
N ALA A 39 29.54 -8.63 -5.76
CA ALA A 39 29.31 -7.19 -5.88
C ALA A 39 28.19 -6.86 -6.88
N THR A 40 28.18 -7.52 -8.05
CA THR A 40 27.14 -7.36 -9.07
C THR A 40 25.78 -7.83 -8.54
N LEU A 41 25.73 -8.94 -7.80
CA LEU A 41 24.48 -9.45 -7.24
C LEU A 41 23.89 -8.49 -6.18
N ILE A 42 24.74 -7.89 -5.34
CA ILE A 42 24.29 -6.89 -4.36
C ILE A 42 23.76 -5.65 -5.09
N MET A 43 24.54 -5.10 -6.03
CA MET A 43 24.24 -3.82 -6.66
C MET A 43 23.14 -3.91 -7.71
N GLU A 44 23.14 -4.91 -8.58
CA GLU A 44 22.22 -4.95 -9.73
C GLU A 44 20.93 -5.73 -9.44
N VAL A 45 20.91 -6.57 -8.40
CA VAL A 45 19.75 -7.43 -8.10
C VAL A 45 19.14 -7.10 -6.75
N ARG A 46 19.92 -7.17 -5.66
CA ARG A 46 19.36 -7.05 -4.29
C ARG A 46 19.04 -5.62 -3.88
N LEU A 47 19.88 -4.65 -4.27
CA LEU A 47 19.66 -3.26 -3.95
C LEU A 47 18.38 -2.69 -4.59
N PRO A 48 18.13 -2.80 -5.91
CA PRO A 48 16.89 -2.30 -6.51
C PRO A 48 15.66 -3.01 -5.93
N ARG A 49 15.72 -4.33 -5.71
CA ARG A 49 14.66 -5.11 -5.06
C ARG A 49 14.33 -4.62 -3.65
N THR A 50 15.37 -4.42 -2.82
CA THR A 50 15.19 -3.97 -1.44
C THR A 50 14.63 -2.54 -1.40
N LEU A 51 15.10 -1.64 -2.28
CA LEU A 51 14.58 -0.28 -2.37
C LEU A 51 13.12 -0.26 -2.83
N LEU A 52 12.77 -1.04 -3.85
CA LEU A 52 11.40 -1.14 -4.33
C LEU A 52 10.46 -1.68 -3.24
N ALA A 53 10.86 -2.75 -2.53
CA ALA A 53 10.12 -3.28 -1.39
C ALA A 53 9.96 -2.26 -0.25
N LEU A 54 11.04 -1.55 0.08
CA LEU A 54 11.03 -0.51 1.10
C LEU A 54 10.00 0.58 0.78
N PHE A 55 10.10 1.21 -0.38
CA PHE A 55 9.23 2.33 -0.74
C PHE A 55 7.80 1.91 -1.07
N ALA A 56 7.60 0.70 -1.61
CA ALA A 56 6.27 0.12 -1.74
C ALA A 56 5.60 -0.06 -0.36
N GLY A 57 6.32 -0.60 0.61
CA GLY A 57 5.81 -0.78 1.97
C GLY A 57 5.46 0.53 2.66
N MET A 58 6.37 1.51 2.58
CA MET A 58 6.15 2.86 3.11
C MET A 58 4.92 3.53 2.47
N GLY A 59 4.83 3.48 1.14
CA GLY A 59 3.78 4.15 0.38
C GLY A 59 2.40 3.53 0.57
N LEU A 60 2.29 2.20 0.50
CA LEU A 60 1.03 1.50 0.74
C LEU A 60 0.52 1.69 2.17
N THR A 61 1.43 1.75 3.15
CA THR A 61 1.04 2.00 4.54
C THR A 61 0.52 3.43 4.74
N ILE A 62 1.15 4.43 4.14
CA ILE A 62 0.66 5.81 4.15
C ILE A 62 -0.69 5.93 3.44
N ALA A 63 -0.85 5.28 2.28
CA ALA A 63 -2.12 5.22 1.56
C ALA A 63 -3.22 4.60 2.43
N GLY A 64 -2.95 3.45 3.03
CA GLY A 64 -3.83 2.77 3.96
C GLY A 64 -4.25 3.64 5.14
N GLN A 65 -3.29 4.34 5.77
CA GLN A 65 -3.60 5.29 6.84
C GLN A 65 -4.56 6.38 6.36
N MET A 66 -4.34 6.93 5.16
CA MET A 66 -5.22 7.97 4.61
C MET A 66 -6.61 7.43 4.27
N PHE A 67 -6.70 6.23 3.68
CA PHE A 67 -8.00 5.58 3.43
C PHE A 67 -8.78 5.37 4.73
N GLN A 68 -8.13 4.87 5.78
CA GLN A 68 -8.77 4.65 7.08
C GLN A 68 -9.26 5.95 7.73
N ILE A 69 -8.51 7.04 7.60
CA ILE A 69 -8.92 8.36 8.13
C ILE A 69 -10.12 8.90 7.36
N ILE A 70 -10.07 8.90 6.02
CA ILE A 70 -11.13 9.52 5.21
C ILE A 70 -12.40 8.68 5.22
N LEU A 71 -12.28 7.35 5.16
CA LEU A 71 -13.43 6.45 5.20
C LEU A 71 -13.96 6.20 6.62
N ASN A 72 -13.25 6.70 7.64
CA ASN A 72 -13.52 6.45 9.04
C ASN A 72 -13.77 4.95 9.31
N ASN A 73 -12.93 4.10 8.69
CA ASN A 73 -13.04 2.66 8.75
C ASN A 73 -11.65 2.07 8.97
N PRO A 74 -11.40 1.39 10.10
CA PRO A 74 -10.08 0.82 10.42
C PRO A 74 -9.63 -0.28 9.45
N LEU A 75 -10.57 -0.87 8.69
CA LEU A 75 -10.29 -1.94 7.73
C LEU A 75 -10.14 -1.43 6.29
N ALA A 76 -10.15 -0.11 6.08
CA ALA A 76 -9.99 0.44 4.74
C ALA A 76 -8.58 0.21 4.18
N ASP A 77 -8.53 -0.22 2.93
CA ASP A 77 -7.32 -0.41 2.14
C ASP A 77 -7.63 -0.17 0.64
N SER A 78 -6.64 -0.32 -0.24
CA SER A 78 -6.75 -0.16 -1.70
C SER A 78 -7.86 -1.01 -2.34
N PHE A 79 -8.17 -2.17 -1.77
CA PHE A 79 -9.29 -3.02 -2.20
C PHE A 79 -10.66 -2.45 -1.84
N THR A 80 -10.77 -1.68 -0.75
CA THR A 80 -12.05 -1.15 -0.26
C THR A 80 -12.70 -0.21 -1.27
N LEU A 81 -11.89 0.47 -2.09
CA LEU A 81 -12.35 1.39 -3.13
C LEU A 81 -12.19 0.79 -4.55
N GLY A 82 -12.01 -0.53 -4.67
CA GLY A 82 -11.86 -1.23 -5.96
C GLY A 82 -10.59 -0.88 -6.75
N LEU A 83 -9.64 -0.14 -6.15
CA LEU A 83 -8.46 0.41 -6.83
C LEU A 83 -7.53 -0.70 -7.30
N ALA A 84 -7.28 -1.67 -6.41
CA ALA A 84 -6.47 -2.84 -6.72
C ALA A 84 -7.09 -3.65 -7.87
N ASN A 85 -8.41 -3.87 -7.84
CA ASN A 85 -9.13 -4.60 -8.90
C ASN A 85 -9.04 -3.86 -10.24
N GLY A 86 -9.25 -2.54 -10.24
CA GLY A 86 -9.10 -1.71 -11.44
C GLY A 86 -7.70 -1.76 -12.01
N ALA A 87 -6.68 -1.68 -11.14
CA ALA A 87 -5.29 -1.78 -11.54
C ALA A 87 -4.94 -3.16 -12.11
N THR A 88 -5.47 -4.26 -11.56
CA THR A 88 -5.28 -5.60 -12.11
C THR A 88 -5.93 -5.76 -13.48
N VAL A 89 -7.15 -5.23 -13.68
CA VAL A 89 -7.80 -5.22 -14.99
C VAL A 89 -6.98 -4.39 -15.98
N GLY A 90 -6.45 -3.23 -15.57
CA GLY A 90 -5.57 -2.40 -16.40
C GLY A 90 -4.31 -3.14 -16.86
N ALA A 91 -3.63 -3.81 -15.93
CA ALA A 91 -2.48 -4.65 -16.24
C ALA A 91 -2.84 -5.80 -17.19
N ALA A 92 -3.96 -6.48 -16.95
CA ALA A 92 -4.45 -7.57 -17.80
C ALA A 92 -4.75 -7.08 -19.23
N LEU A 93 -5.36 -5.90 -19.38
CA LEU A 93 -5.62 -5.31 -20.69
C LEU A 93 -4.34 -4.94 -21.42
N ALA A 94 -3.33 -4.41 -20.74
CA ALA A 94 -2.03 -4.11 -21.35
C ALA A 94 -1.40 -5.36 -21.97
N VAL A 95 -1.43 -6.47 -21.22
CA VAL A 95 -0.92 -7.78 -21.67
C VAL A 95 -1.77 -8.32 -22.82
N LEU A 96 -3.09 -8.25 -22.72
CA LEU A 96 -4.01 -8.77 -23.73
C LEU A 96 -3.86 -8.06 -25.08
N LEU A 97 -3.66 -6.74 -25.04
CA LEU A 97 -3.43 -5.88 -26.21
C LEU A 97 -2.03 -6.05 -26.80
N GLY A 98 -1.15 -6.84 -26.17
CA GLY A 98 0.22 -7.06 -26.64
C GLY A 98 1.10 -5.83 -26.51
N LEU A 99 0.81 -4.94 -25.57
CA LEU A 99 1.61 -3.74 -25.36
C LEU A 99 2.98 -4.09 -24.75
N PRO A 100 4.03 -3.29 -25.00
CA PRO A 100 5.32 -3.44 -24.33
C PRO A 100 5.19 -3.41 -22.81
N PHE A 101 6.07 -4.12 -22.10
CA PHE A 101 6.07 -4.24 -20.63
C PHE A 101 5.93 -2.89 -19.90
N VAL A 102 6.56 -1.84 -20.44
CA VAL A 102 6.51 -0.47 -19.89
C VAL A 102 5.09 0.11 -19.79
N TRP A 103 4.12 -0.42 -20.53
CA TRP A 103 2.71 0.02 -20.51
C TRP A 103 1.84 -0.67 -19.46
N ILE A 104 2.31 -1.75 -18.83
CA ILE A 104 1.55 -2.46 -17.80
C ILE A 104 1.26 -1.54 -16.60
N ALA A 105 2.30 -0.91 -16.04
CA ALA A 105 2.16 -0.03 -14.89
C ALA A 105 1.30 1.23 -15.20
N PRO A 106 1.48 1.95 -16.32
CA PRO A 106 0.59 3.05 -16.71
C PRO A 106 -0.88 2.64 -16.85
N LEU A 107 -1.19 1.52 -17.51
CA LEU A 107 -2.59 1.08 -17.67
C LEU A 107 -3.20 0.64 -16.34
N ALA A 108 -2.42 -0.05 -15.50
CA ALA A 108 -2.83 -0.37 -14.14
C ALA A 108 -3.13 0.91 -13.33
N MET A 109 -2.27 1.93 -13.43
CA MET A 109 -2.47 3.20 -12.76
C MET A 109 -3.75 3.90 -13.24
N VAL A 110 -3.94 4.00 -14.55
CA VAL A 110 -5.10 4.67 -15.16
C VAL A 110 -6.40 3.97 -14.77
N LEU A 111 -6.49 2.64 -14.88
CA LEU A 111 -7.73 1.93 -14.52
C LEU A 111 -7.96 1.85 -13.01
N GLY A 112 -6.91 1.81 -12.18
CA GLY A 112 -7.04 1.95 -10.73
C GLY A 112 -7.61 3.32 -10.33
N MET A 113 -7.11 4.40 -10.95
CA MET A 113 -7.63 5.76 -10.75
C MET A 113 -9.05 5.92 -11.30
N LEU A 114 -9.35 5.33 -12.45
CA LEU A 114 -10.70 5.32 -13.02
C LEU A 114 -11.69 4.62 -12.09
N SER A 115 -11.28 3.51 -11.45
CA SER A 115 -12.11 2.84 -10.44
C SER A 115 -12.49 3.78 -9.29
N LEU A 116 -11.54 4.58 -8.77
CA LEU A 116 -11.87 5.57 -7.74
C LEU A 116 -12.93 6.56 -8.23
N VAL A 117 -12.77 7.08 -9.46
CA VAL A 117 -13.72 8.04 -10.04
C VAL A 117 -15.11 7.43 -10.13
N VAL A 118 -15.23 6.22 -10.69
CA VAL A 118 -16.52 5.50 -10.79
C VAL A 118 -17.13 5.27 -9.40
N VAL A 119 -16.34 4.84 -8.42
CA VAL A 119 -16.79 4.64 -7.03
C VAL A 119 -17.32 5.93 -6.42
N MET A 120 -16.60 7.04 -6.58
CA MET A 120 -17.03 8.34 -6.07
C MET A 120 -18.32 8.82 -6.76
N THR A 121 -18.42 8.68 -8.10
CA THR A 121 -19.62 9.07 -8.85
C THR A 121 -20.83 8.25 -8.40
N VAL A 122 -20.70 6.92 -8.32
CA VAL A 122 -21.80 6.04 -7.88
C VAL A 122 -22.20 6.37 -6.44
N ALA A 123 -21.24 6.50 -5.52
CA ALA A 123 -21.52 6.85 -4.13
C ALA A 123 -22.28 8.18 -4.00
N TYR A 124 -21.90 9.19 -4.79
CA TYR A 124 -22.56 10.50 -4.80
C TYR A 124 -23.98 10.45 -5.38
N THR A 125 -24.24 9.57 -6.35
CA THR A 125 -25.59 9.39 -6.91
C THR A 125 -26.55 8.68 -5.95
N ILE A 126 -26.06 7.72 -5.17
CA ILE A 126 -26.89 6.90 -4.27
C ILE A 126 -27.20 7.63 -2.96
N SER A 127 -26.35 8.56 -2.53
CA SER A 127 -26.54 9.25 -1.27
C SER A 127 -26.11 10.71 -1.37
N ARG A 128 -27.00 11.63 -0.99
CA ARG A 128 -26.66 13.06 -0.94
C ARG A 128 -25.56 13.31 0.09
N GLY A 129 -24.48 13.95 -0.34
CA GLY A 129 -23.31 14.30 0.48
C GLY A 129 -22.14 13.32 0.30
N TYR A 130 -21.23 13.27 1.28
CA TYR A 130 -20.05 12.39 1.27
C TYR A 130 -20.15 11.24 2.31
N PRO A 131 -21.13 10.33 2.21
CA PRO A 131 -21.26 9.22 3.15
C PRO A 131 -20.18 8.16 2.89
N THR A 132 -19.24 8.04 3.81
CA THR A 132 -18.17 7.04 3.80
C THR A 132 -18.68 5.61 3.63
N ARG A 133 -19.86 5.29 4.18
CA ARG A 133 -20.51 3.98 4.02
C ARG A 133 -20.85 3.67 2.56
N ALA A 134 -21.36 4.64 1.81
CA ALA A 134 -21.70 4.46 0.40
C ALA A 134 -20.46 4.34 -0.48
N LEU A 135 -19.37 5.06 -0.16
CA LEU A 135 -18.07 4.87 -0.82
C LEU A 135 -17.53 3.45 -0.64
N ILE A 136 -17.59 2.91 0.58
CA ILE A 136 -17.16 1.54 0.87
C ILE A 136 -18.03 0.54 0.11
N LEU A 137 -19.36 0.67 0.17
CA LEU A 137 -20.28 -0.25 -0.50
C LEU A 137 -20.09 -0.22 -2.02
N ALA A 138 -20.04 0.97 -2.61
CA ALA A 138 -19.78 1.15 -4.05
C ALA A 138 -18.42 0.55 -4.45
N GLY A 139 -17.38 0.81 -3.64
CA GLY A 139 -16.03 0.26 -3.86
C GLY A 139 -15.99 -1.26 -3.87
N ILE A 140 -16.64 -1.92 -2.90
CA ILE A 140 -16.72 -3.39 -2.85
C ILE A 140 -17.49 -3.94 -4.06
N LEU A 141 -18.61 -3.33 -4.44
CA LEU A 141 -19.42 -3.80 -5.57
C LEU A 141 -18.71 -3.61 -6.91
N ILE A 142 -18.13 -2.43 -7.14
CA ILE A 142 -17.37 -2.12 -8.36
C ILE A 142 -16.10 -2.99 -8.44
N GLY A 143 -15.39 -3.16 -7.32
CA GLY A 143 -14.24 -4.06 -7.25
C GLY A 143 -14.60 -5.50 -7.59
N SER A 144 -15.76 -5.99 -7.10
CA SER A 144 -16.28 -7.33 -7.43
C SER A 144 -16.62 -7.47 -8.91
N LEU A 145 -17.22 -6.43 -9.51
CA LEU A 145 -17.49 -6.38 -10.95
C LEU A 145 -16.18 -6.42 -11.78
N LEU A 146 -15.18 -5.63 -11.39
CA LEU A 146 -13.87 -5.62 -12.04
C LEU A 146 -13.15 -6.98 -11.93
N ASN A 147 -13.28 -7.66 -10.80
CA ASN A 147 -12.80 -9.04 -10.66
C ASN A 147 -13.53 -10.02 -11.59
N ALA A 148 -14.85 -9.90 -11.72
CA ALA A 148 -15.61 -10.72 -12.66
C ALA A 148 -15.13 -10.50 -14.11
N VAL A 149 -14.88 -9.24 -14.50
CA VAL A 149 -14.28 -8.90 -15.79
C VAL A 149 -12.89 -9.53 -15.94
N LEU A 150 -12.02 -9.40 -14.93
CA LEU A 150 -10.70 -10.03 -14.96
C LEU A 150 -10.77 -11.55 -15.18
N PHE A 151 -11.65 -12.24 -14.45
CA PHE A 151 -11.82 -13.68 -14.59
C PHE A 151 -12.35 -14.08 -15.97
N LEU A 152 -13.26 -13.30 -16.56
CA LEU A 152 -13.68 -13.51 -17.95
C LEU A 152 -12.51 -13.36 -18.92
N LEU A 153 -11.67 -12.32 -18.76
CA LEU A 153 -10.49 -12.13 -19.61
C LEU A 153 -9.53 -13.33 -19.52
N VAL A 154 -9.23 -13.78 -18.30
CA VAL A 154 -8.37 -14.95 -18.06
C VAL A 154 -8.97 -16.22 -18.67
N GLN A 155 -10.27 -16.41 -18.56
CA GLN A 155 -10.97 -17.57 -19.10
C GLN A 155 -10.96 -17.59 -20.64
N PHE A 156 -11.12 -16.44 -21.29
CA PHE A 156 -11.09 -16.35 -22.76
C PHE A 156 -9.66 -16.42 -23.32
N HIS A 157 -8.64 -15.97 -22.57
CA HIS A 157 -7.25 -15.88 -23.04
C HIS A 157 -6.24 -16.47 -22.05
N PRO A 158 -6.36 -17.77 -21.68
CA PRO A 158 -5.57 -18.37 -20.61
C PRO A 158 -4.07 -18.36 -20.90
N GLN A 159 -3.67 -18.56 -22.16
CA GLN A 159 -2.27 -18.58 -22.58
C GLN A 159 -1.60 -17.20 -22.49
N ARG A 160 -2.33 -16.12 -22.82
CA ARG A 160 -1.79 -14.74 -22.77
C ARG A 160 -1.74 -14.20 -21.35
N LEU A 161 -2.71 -14.59 -20.51
CA LEU A 161 -2.87 -14.07 -19.16
C LEU A 161 -2.33 -15.01 -18.08
N GLN A 162 -1.61 -16.09 -18.43
CA GLN A 162 -1.02 -16.98 -17.43
C GLN A 162 -0.16 -16.22 -16.41
N ASN A 163 0.61 -15.22 -16.87
CA ASN A 163 1.47 -14.42 -16.01
C ASN A 163 0.71 -13.37 -15.17
N ILE A 164 -0.56 -13.08 -15.48
CA ILE A 164 -1.36 -12.16 -14.64
C ILE A 164 -1.62 -12.75 -13.26
N VAL A 165 -1.67 -14.08 -13.14
CA VAL A 165 -1.86 -14.77 -11.87
C VAL A 165 -0.71 -14.45 -10.92
N ALA A 166 0.53 -14.44 -11.42
CA ALA A 166 1.69 -14.03 -10.62
C ALA A 166 1.60 -12.54 -10.20
N TYR A 167 1.14 -11.67 -11.10
CA TYR A 167 0.92 -10.25 -10.82
C TYR A 167 -0.14 -10.01 -9.72
N MET A 168 -1.17 -10.86 -9.63
CA MET A 168 -2.20 -10.78 -8.59
C MET A 168 -1.67 -11.05 -7.18
N PHE A 169 -0.57 -11.80 -7.06
CA PHE A 169 0.09 -12.00 -5.77
C PHE A 169 1.18 -10.97 -5.49
N GLY A 170 1.57 -10.19 -6.50
CA GLY A 170 2.63 -9.20 -6.42
C GLY A 170 4.01 -9.79 -6.08
N GLY A 171 5.05 -9.00 -6.26
CA GLY A 171 6.40 -9.43 -5.94
C GLY A 171 7.46 -8.47 -6.42
N PHE A 172 8.68 -8.68 -5.93
CA PHE A 172 9.83 -7.83 -6.20
C PHE A 172 10.92 -8.56 -7.01
N GLY A 173 10.57 -9.69 -7.63
CA GLY A 173 11.53 -10.55 -8.35
C GLY A 173 12.09 -9.92 -9.63
N THR A 174 11.34 -9.02 -10.27
CA THR A 174 11.74 -8.32 -11.50
C THR A 174 12.15 -6.87 -11.24
N ALA A 175 12.48 -6.52 -10.00
CA ALA A 175 12.69 -5.14 -9.59
C ALA A 175 13.93 -4.52 -10.26
N GLU A 176 13.72 -3.37 -10.91
CA GLU A 176 14.79 -2.56 -11.50
C GLU A 176 14.97 -1.21 -10.77
N TYR A 177 16.14 -0.60 -10.91
CA TYR A 177 16.41 0.75 -10.37
C TYR A 177 15.40 1.78 -10.85
N ARG A 178 14.99 1.70 -12.13
CA ARG A 178 14.03 2.62 -12.71
C ARG A 178 12.70 2.59 -11.94
N GLU A 179 12.21 1.40 -11.62
CA GLU A 179 10.95 1.20 -10.89
C GLU A 179 11.08 1.70 -9.45
N ALA A 180 12.18 1.35 -8.78
CA ALA A 180 12.48 1.80 -7.42
C ALA A 180 12.53 3.35 -7.33
N VAL A 181 13.17 4.02 -8.29
CA VAL A 181 13.25 5.48 -8.35
C VAL A 181 11.87 6.09 -8.57
N VAL A 182 11.06 5.56 -9.50
CA VAL A 182 9.70 6.06 -9.74
C VAL A 182 8.83 5.94 -8.49
N VAL A 183 8.83 4.77 -7.84
CA VAL A 183 8.06 4.54 -6.61
C VAL A 183 8.55 5.44 -5.48
N MET A 184 9.86 5.59 -5.31
CA MET A 184 10.46 6.50 -4.32
C MET A 184 10.04 7.95 -4.56
N SER A 185 10.17 8.46 -5.79
CA SER A 185 9.82 9.84 -6.13
C SER A 185 8.34 10.12 -5.86
N VAL A 186 7.46 9.22 -6.29
CA VAL A 186 6.01 9.33 -6.04
C VAL A 186 5.71 9.30 -4.54
N PHE A 187 6.33 8.37 -3.80
CA PHE A 187 6.20 8.30 -2.34
C PHE A 187 6.60 9.60 -1.66
N VAL A 188 7.76 10.16 -2.00
CA VAL A 188 8.27 11.40 -1.39
C VAL A 188 7.33 12.57 -1.71
N ILE A 189 6.99 12.78 -2.98
CA ILE A 189 6.14 13.91 -3.41
C ILE A 189 4.77 13.85 -2.74
N ILE A 190 4.12 12.69 -2.76
CA ILE A 190 2.78 12.53 -2.20
C ILE A 190 2.80 12.62 -0.68
N THR A 191 3.77 11.99 -0.02
CA THR A 191 3.88 12.06 1.45
C THR A 191 4.17 13.48 1.93
N LEU A 192 5.05 14.21 1.25
CA LEU A 192 5.27 15.64 1.54
C LEU A 192 3.99 16.45 1.39
N ARG A 193 3.21 16.20 0.32
CA ARG A 193 1.92 16.86 0.14
C ARG A 193 0.92 16.51 1.25
N LEU A 194 0.86 15.24 1.68
CA LEU A 194 0.00 14.81 2.78
C LEU A 194 0.41 15.46 4.11
N ILE A 195 1.72 15.60 4.38
CA ILE A 195 2.24 16.29 5.57
C ILE A 195 1.75 17.74 5.61
N MET A 196 1.77 18.46 4.48
CA MET A 196 1.22 19.83 4.40
C MET A 196 -0.29 19.89 4.69
N LEU A 197 -1.02 18.81 4.42
CA LEU A 197 -2.46 18.70 4.65
C LEU A 197 -2.82 18.22 6.07
N VAL A 198 -1.84 17.74 6.86
CA VAL A 198 -2.07 17.20 8.21
C VAL A 198 -2.91 18.11 9.11
N PRO A 199 -2.70 19.44 9.21
CA PRO A 199 -3.52 20.29 10.07
C PRO A 199 -5.01 20.21 9.69
N LYS A 200 -5.31 20.14 8.39
CA LYS A 200 -6.68 20.01 7.87
C LYS A 200 -7.23 18.60 8.06
N ILE A 201 -6.42 17.57 7.84
CA ILE A 201 -6.80 16.16 8.03
C ILE A 201 -7.14 15.87 9.50
N LYS A 202 -6.41 16.46 10.45
CA LYS A 202 -6.74 16.35 11.89
C LYS A 202 -8.13 16.87 12.21
N LEU A 203 -8.56 17.95 11.58
CA LEU A 203 -9.89 18.52 11.78
C LEU A 203 -10.99 17.59 11.25
N LEU A 204 -10.73 16.78 10.22
CA LEU A 204 -11.66 15.74 9.77
C LEU A 204 -11.91 14.65 10.82
N GLN A 205 -10.92 14.38 11.67
CA GLN A 205 -11.05 13.39 12.75
C GLN A 205 -11.87 13.92 13.93
N MET A 206 -12.08 15.24 14.01
CA MET A 206 -12.82 15.91 15.08
C MET A 206 -14.21 16.29 14.58
N ASN A 207 -15.18 15.36 14.62
CA ASN A 207 -16.61 15.48 14.26
C ASN A 207 -16.98 16.40 13.05
N THR A 208 -17.78 15.89 12.12
CA THR A 208 -18.21 16.60 10.90
C THR A 208 -18.90 17.96 11.17
N LEU A 209 -19.60 18.08 12.31
CA LEU A 209 -20.24 19.33 12.74
C LEU A 209 -19.23 20.42 13.13
N SER A 210 -18.14 20.06 13.81
CA SER A 210 -17.09 20.99 14.23
C SER A 210 -16.20 21.42 13.07
N SER A 211 -15.96 20.54 12.08
CA SER A 211 -15.15 20.87 10.90
C SER A 211 -15.86 21.77 9.89
N THR A 212 -17.17 21.59 9.70
CA THR A 212 -17.99 22.48 8.83
C THR A 212 -18.12 23.87 9.43
N ALA A 213 -18.26 23.98 10.76
CA ALA A 213 -18.28 25.25 11.48
C ALA A 213 -16.96 26.05 11.37
N LEU A 214 -15.84 25.37 11.08
CA LEU A 214 -14.52 26.00 10.85
C LEU A 214 -14.29 26.39 9.38
N GLY A 215 -15.31 26.35 8.52
CA GLY A 215 -15.23 26.76 7.12
C GLY A 215 -14.49 25.79 6.20
N LEU A 216 -14.22 24.57 6.66
CA LEU A 216 -13.59 23.54 5.83
C LEU A 216 -14.59 22.94 4.83
N HIS A 217 -14.18 22.89 3.57
CA HIS A 217 -14.86 22.10 2.55
C HIS A 217 -14.44 20.62 2.72
N VAL A 218 -15.07 19.95 3.69
CA VAL A 218 -14.79 18.55 4.09
C VAL A 218 -14.71 17.62 2.86
N GLU A 219 -15.66 17.76 1.94
CA GLU A 219 -15.72 16.97 0.70
C GLU A 219 -14.48 17.15 -0.18
N ARG A 220 -14.07 18.40 -0.46
CA ARG A 220 -12.90 18.68 -1.32
C ARG A 220 -11.61 18.15 -0.71
N LEU A 221 -11.47 18.27 0.62
CA LEU A 221 -10.30 17.74 1.31
C LEU A 221 -10.26 16.22 1.26
N SER A 222 -11.39 15.56 1.53
CA SER A 222 -11.51 14.10 1.45
C SER A 222 -11.18 13.57 0.06
N VAL A 223 -11.74 14.19 -0.99
CA VAL A 223 -11.43 13.84 -2.39
C VAL A 223 -9.95 14.04 -2.69
N THR A 224 -9.35 15.16 -2.26
CA THR A 224 -7.91 15.42 -2.47
C THR A 224 -7.04 14.34 -1.81
N VAL A 225 -7.36 13.95 -0.57
CA VAL A 225 -6.61 12.93 0.16
C VAL A 225 -6.80 11.54 -0.47
N LEU A 226 -8.02 11.18 -0.90
CA LEU A 226 -8.27 9.93 -1.63
C LEU A 226 -7.51 9.86 -2.95
N ILE A 227 -7.49 10.94 -3.71
CA ILE A 227 -6.73 11.01 -4.97
C ILE A 227 -5.24 10.80 -4.71
N LEU A 228 -4.67 11.48 -3.73
CA LEU A 228 -3.26 11.33 -3.36
C LEU A 228 -2.94 9.90 -2.90
N ALA A 229 -3.77 9.32 -2.02
CA ALA A 229 -3.60 7.95 -1.54
C ALA A 229 -3.79 6.90 -2.65
N THR A 230 -4.69 7.15 -3.59
CA THR A 230 -4.91 6.27 -4.76
C THR A 230 -3.76 6.37 -5.74
N MET A 231 -3.24 7.57 -5.99
CA MET A 231 -2.12 7.77 -6.91
C MET A 231 -0.88 7.00 -6.45
N ILE A 232 -0.51 7.11 -5.17
CA ILE A 232 0.62 6.34 -4.64
C ILE A 232 0.35 4.83 -4.69
N SER A 233 -0.85 4.38 -4.32
CA SER A 233 -1.20 2.95 -4.29
C SER A 233 -1.20 2.34 -5.69
N THR A 234 -1.79 3.02 -6.67
CA THR A 234 -1.91 2.52 -8.04
C THR A 234 -0.58 2.53 -8.79
N VAL A 235 0.30 3.50 -8.52
CA VAL A 235 1.70 3.46 -9.01
C VAL A 235 2.42 2.23 -8.46
N ILE A 236 2.35 1.99 -7.15
CA ILE A 236 3.02 0.83 -6.53
C ILE A 236 2.45 -0.48 -7.08
N ILE A 237 1.13 -0.60 -7.14
CA ILE A 237 0.46 -1.79 -7.69
C ILE A 237 0.84 -2.00 -9.15
N GLY A 238 0.97 -0.93 -9.94
CA GLY A 238 1.36 -1.02 -11.35
C GLY A 238 2.72 -1.70 -11.58
N PHE A 239 3.71 -1.43 -10.72
CA PHE A 239 5.06 -1.99 -10.84
C PHE A 239 5.23 -3.32 -10.11
N VAL A 240 4.64 -3.43 -8.92
CA VAL A 240 4.91 -4.55 -8.00
C VAL A 240 3.79 -5.60 -8.05
N GLY A 241 2.68 -5.31 -8.70
CA GLY A 241 1.47 -6.11 -8.62
C GLY A 241 0.69 -5.85 -7.33
N VAL A 242 -0.33 -6.65 -7.10
CA VAL A 242 -1.26 -6.42 -6.00
C VAL A 242 -0.66 -6.89 -4.68
N ILE A 243 -0.53 -5.96 -3.72
CA ILE A 243 -0.08 -6.25 -2.37
C ILE A 243 -1.22 -5.94 -1.40
N GLY A 244 -1.75 -6.98 -0.77
CA GLY A 244 -2.80 -6.83 0.23
C GLY A 244 -2.31 -6.68 1.66
N PHE A 245 -3.24 -6.29 2.51
CA PHE A 245 -3.18 -6.31 3.97
C PHE A 245 -2.24 -5.29 4.62
N ILE A 246 -1.14 -4.89 3.99
CA ILE A 246 -0.20 -3.95 4.62
C ILE A 246 -0.86 -2.60 4.95
N GLY A 247 -1.65 -2.06 4.02
CA GLY A 247 -2.39 -0.80 4.20
C GLY A 247 -3.50 -0.90 5.24
N MET A 248 -3.99 -2.10 5.52
CA MET A 248 -4.96 -2.37 6.58
C MET A 248 -4.27 -2.56 7.94
N VAL A 249 -3.32 -3.49 8.02
CA VAL A 249 -2.74 -4.00 9.26
C VAL A 249 -1.81 -3.01 9.92
N ILE A 250 -0.88 -2.40 9.18
CA ILE A 250 0.16 -1.57 9.77
C ILE A 250 -0.41 -0.28 10.38
N PRO A 251 -1.29 0.49 9.70
CA PRO A 251 -1.86 1.70 10.30
C PRO A 251 -2.68 1.39 11.55
N GLN A 252 -3.36 0.25 11.58
CA GLN A 252 -4.10 -0.22 12.75
C GLN A 252 -3.16 -0.61 13.90
N PHE A 253 -2.10 -1.35 13.61
CA PHE A 253 -1.06 -1.68 14.59
C PHE A 253 -0.45 -0.40 15.19
N VAL A 254 -0.08 0.58 14.37
CA VAL A 254 0.46 1.86 14.83
C VAL A 254 -0.57 2.68 15.60
N HIS A 255 -1.83 2.66 15.17
CA HIS A 255 -2.92 3.37 15.86
C HIS A 255 -3.05 2.89 17.30
N ARG A 256 -2.93 1.58 17.52
CA ARG A 256 -3.04 0.92 18.83
C ARG A 256 -1.76 1.05 19.65
N LEU A 257 -0.60 0.89 19.02
CA LEU A 257 0.71 1.01 19.67
C LEU A 257 0.96 2.43 20.20
N SER A 258 0.49 3.46 19.48
CA SER A 258 0.76 4.85 19.81
C SER A 258 -0.50 5.71 19.89
N ARG A 259 -0.67 6.39 21.03
CA ARG A 259 -1.62 7.50 21.20
C ARG A 259 -1.06 8.86 20.74
N GLY A 260 0.02 8.85 19.93
CA GLY A 260 0.67 10.05 19.42
C GLY A 260 -0.15 10.84 18.41
N THR A 261 0.35 12.01 18.03
CA THR A 261 -0.27 12.88 17.01
C THR A 261 -0.21 12.26 15.61
N LEU A 262 -1.04 12.75 14.68
CA LEU A 262 -1.05 12.25 13.29
C LEU A 262 0.35 12.25 12.61
N PRO A 263 1.18 13.33 12.67
CA PRO A 263 2.55 13.28 12.16
C PRO A 263 3.39 12.15 12.75
N PHE A 264 3.29 11.94 14.06
CA PHE A 264 4.02 10.89 14.74
C PHE A 264 3.59 9.50 14.26
N LYS A 265 2.28 9.27 14.10
CA LYS A 265 1.76 8.03 13.52
C LYS A 265 2.19 7.84 12.07
N MET A 266 2.26 8.91 11.26
CA MET A 266 2.76 8.84 9.87
C MET A 266 4.22 8.37 9.83
N VAL A 267 5.09 8.92 10.69
CA VAL A 267 6.50 8.49 10.76
C VAL A 267 6.62 7.01 11.15
N LEU A 268 5.88 6.59 12.19
CA LEU A 268 5.87 5.18 12.59
C LEU A 268 5.34 4.26 11.49
N ASN A 269 4.28 4.67 10.79
CA ASN A 269 3.72 3.94 9.67
C ASN A 269 4.73 3.75 8.53
N VAL A 270 5.49 4.79 8.19
CA VAL A 270 6.56 4.68 7.18
C VAL A 270 7.62 3.69 7.64
N LEU A 271 8.12 3.80 8.87
CA LEU A 271 9.18 2.92 9.37
C LEU A 271 8.72 1.46 9.46
N ILE A 272 7.57 1.22 10.08
CA ILE A 272 7.04 -0.14 10.30
C ILE A 272 6.58 -0.75 8.97
N GLY A 273 5.93 0.03 8.10
CA GLY A 273 5.47 -0.42 6.79
C GLY A 273 6.62 -0.81 5.87
N GLY A 274 7.65 0.03 5.77
CA GLY A 274 8.87 -0.30 5.02
C GLY A 274 9.57 -1.53 5.56
N THR A 275 9.70 -1.63 6.89
CA THR A 275 10.28 -2.80 7.55
C THR A 275 9.51 -4.08 7.25
N ALA A 276 8.19 -4.06 7.45
CA ALA A 276 7.34 -5.23 7.28
C ALA A 276 7.37 -5.73 5.83
N MET A 277 7.43 -4.83 4.85
CA MET A 277 7.52 -5.20 3.44
C MET A 277 8.86 -5.84 3.09
N VAL A 278 9.99 -5.23 3.49
CA VAL A 278 11.31 -5.81 3.22
C VAL A 278 11.45 -7.15 3.93
N LEU A 279 10.98 -7.25 5.17
CA LEU A 279 10.96 -8.51 5.91
C LEU A 279 10.12 -9.57 5.18
N ALA A 280 8.93 -9.21 4.71
CA ALA A 280 8.05 -10.13 4.00
C ALA A 280 8.65 -10.60 2.67
N ASP A 281 9.32 -9.72 1.93
CA ASP A 281 10.01 -10.07 0.69
C ASP A 281 11.20 -11.02 0.96
N VAL A 282 12.01 -10.73 1.98
CA VAL A 282 13.14 -11.58 2.39
C VAL A 282 12.65 -12.96 2.83
N LEU A 283 11.65 -13.00 3.72
CA LEU A 283 11.06 -14.25 4.19
C LEU A 283 10.47 -15.04 3.01
N GLY A 284 9.75 -14.37 2.12
CA GLY A 284 9.17 -15.00 0.94
C GLY A 284 10.20 -15.58 -0.02
N ALA A 285 11.35 -14.92 -0.16
CA ALA A 285 12.46 -15.41 -0.97
C ALA A 285 13.24 -16.57 -0.35
N GLN A 286 13.27 -16.68 0.99
CA GLN A 286 14.22 -17.56 1.69
C GLN A 286 13.61 -18.76 2.43
N LEU A 287 12.32 -18.69 2.81
CA LEU A 287 11.68 -19.72 3.65
C LEU A 287 11.51 -21.07 2.94
N LEU A 288 11.16 -21.07 1.66
CA LEU A 288 10.83 -22.27 0.89
C LEU A 288 11.67 -22.41 -0.40
N ASP A 289 12.92 -21.94 -0.37
CA ASP A 289 13.88 -22.05 -1.47
C ASP A 289 13.90 -23.49 -2.05
N PRO A 290 13.67 -23.72 -3.36
CA PRO A 290 13.66 -22.79 -4.51
C PRO A 290 12.31 -22.12 -4.84
N ILE A 291 11.25 -22.38 -4.08
CA ILE A 291 9.92 -21.78 -4.28
C ILE A 291 9.92 -20.37 -3.68
N GLN A 292 9.73 -19.36 -4.53
CA GLN A 292 9.57 -17.97 -4.07
C GLN A 292 8.11 -17.70 -3.69
N LEU A 293 7.88 -17.38 -2.43
CA LEU A 293 6.57 -16.95 -1.95
C LEU A 293 6.38 -15.45 -2.20
N PRO A 294 5.22 -15.04 -2.75
CA PRO A 294 4.87 -13.63 -2.89
C PRO A 294 4.82 -12.90 -1.54
N ALA A 295 5.32 -11.67 -1.49
CA ALA A 295 5.34 -10.87 -0.27
C ALA A 295 3.92 -10.64 0.31
N SER A 296 2.90 -10.54 -0.55
CA SER A 296 1.50 -10.39 -0.12
C SER A 296 1.00 -11.61 0.65
N VAL A 297 1.44 -12.81 0.29
CA VAL A 297 1.06 -14.07 0.96
C VAL A 297 1.70 -14.12 2.35
N VAL A 298 2.99 -13.77 2.46
CA VAL A 298 3.69 -13.68 3.74
C VAL A 298 3.01 -12.64 4.65
N LEU A 299 2.67 -11.47 4.11
CA LEU A 299 1.95 -10.43 4.84
C LEU A 299 0.55 -10.86 5.27
N ALA A 300 -0.17 -11.65 4.47
CA ALA A 300 -1.48 -12.18 4.85
C ALA A 300 -1.35 -13.18 6.01
N ILE A 301 -0.42 -14.13 5.91
CA ILE A 301 -0.18 -15.17 6.93
C ILE A 301 0.22 -14.55 8.27
N LEU A 302 1.03 -13.49 8.28
CA LEU A 302 1.49 -12.84 9.51
C LEU A 302 0.51 -11.75 9.99
N GLY A 303 0.01 -10.94 9.06
CA GLY A 303 -0.77 -9.74 9.36
C GLY A 303 -2.21 -10.03 9.79
N ILE A 304 -2.87 -11.04 9.21
CA ILE A 304 -4.25 -11.36 9.56
C ILE A 304 -4.36 -11.91 11.00
N PRO A 305 -3.55 -12.89 11.45
CA PRO A 305 -3.56 -13.32 12.85
C PRO A 305 -3.22 -12.19 13.81
N LEU A 306 -2.27 -11.32 13.47
CA LEU A 306 -1.96 -10.12 14.25
C LEU A 306 -3.19 -9.22 14.37
N MET A 307 -3.91 -8.97 13.28
CA MET A 307 -5.15 -8.20 13.31
C MET A 307 -6.22 -8.84 14.20
N PHE A 308 -6.43 -10.15 14.11
CA PHE A 308 -7.37 -10.84 15.00
C PHE A 308 -6.96 -10.71 16.47
N TYR A 309 -5.69 -10.91 16.78
CA TYR A 309 -5.17 -10.73 18.12
C TYR A 309 -5.44 -9.32 18.65
N LEU A 310 -5.12 -8.29 17.85
CA LEU A 310 -5.37 -6.90 18.22
C LEU A 310 -6.86 -6.61 18.42
N MET A 311 -7.74 -7.21 17.62
CA MET A 311 -9.20 -7.06 17.78
C MET A 311 -9.73 -7.77 19.05
N ILE A 312 -9.15 -8.90 19.44
CA ILE A 312 -9.58 -9.65 20.63
C ILE A 312 -9.14 -8.94 21.91
N VAL A 313 -7.89 -8.48 21.96
CA VAL A 313 -7.32 -7.83 23.15
C VAL A 313 -8.02 -6.50 23.46
N GLU A 314 -8.61 -5.86 22.45
CA GLU A 314 -9.32 -4.57 22.58
C GLU A 314 -10.85 -4.70 22.57
N ARG A 315 -11.42 -5.87 22.89
CA ARG A 315 -12.85 -5.90 23.26
C ARG A 315 -13.06 -4.86 24.39
N PRO A 316 -14.02 -3.93 24.24
CA PRO A 316 -14.27 -2.90 25.23
C PRO A 316 -14.62 -3.48 26.60
#